data_AF-A0AAD9ED25-F1
#
_entry.id   AF-A0AAD9ED25-F1
#
_cell.length_a   1.000
_cell.length_b   1.000
_cell.length_c   1.000
_cell.angle_alpha   90.00
_cell.angle_beta   90.00
_cell.angle_gamma   90.00
#
_symmetry.space_group_name_H-M   'P 1'
#
loop_
_entity.id
_entity.type
_entity.pdbx_description
1 polymer ?
#
loop_
_entity_poly.entity_id
_entity_poly.type
_entity_poly.pdbx_seq_one_letter_code
_entity_poly.pdbx_strand_id
1 'polypeptide(L)'
;MRSILPAAWCLVLQGASSTDLYSQLSNTDLVIEDGEDLHLSYEIGVEGFKESMHEDMAIAAFIGSKHPFPQGTEYKSLNADQWEYMRGLIWSDDPTCLLFVDSKEKNNQMSAATDFLGEFLTGEESGLTKRSHFGDLQFLHAMSSQANEDPNVTKKNMIDWLEIMYKLAIGQNVTATDTLGTRFPDRFNASSIPSDDVSIKQLFLGTTPSYQHADIPKRALGNCLHMIQDSYAIGHTLRRLKNPEDLDANDEEGYRRFKPGKYAKLGPVITFHTYANQSDRHSHYDGSKLKRVPKDLDTFNNAIGAREGIDKSRKLINFFAQKTKWEDGVRDFLHQEVFALDSNVTLSNSQVDERFGLPDTSG
;
A
#
# COMPACT_ATOMS: atom_id res chain seq x y z
N MET A 1 -39.92 -0.89 -11.95
CA MET A 1 -39.21 -1.23 -13.20
C MET A 1 -38.54 0.02 -13.74
N ARG A 2 -37.30 0.26 -13.34
CA ARG A 2 -36.35 1.08 -14.10
C ARG A 2 -35.02 0.35 -14.05
N SER A 3 -34.55 0.05 -15.24
CA SER A 3 -33.42 -0.79 -15.58
C SER A 3 -32.11 -0.13 -15.21
N ILE A 4 -31.27 -0.93 -14.56
CA ILE A 4 -29.84 -0.75 -14.32
C ILE A 4 -29.12 -0.80 -15.66
N LEU A 5 -28.19 0.13 -15.90
CA LEU A 5 -27.12 0.00 -16.89
C LEU A 5 -25.79 0.43 -16.23
N PRO A 6 -24.67 -0.20 -16.62
CA PRO A 6 -23.56 -0.53 -15.75
C PRO A 6 -22.35 0.41 -15.89
N ALA A 7 -21.48 0.36 -14.89
CA ALA A 7 -20.16 0.96 -14.86
C ALA A 7 -19.29 0.47 -16.04
N ALA A 8 -19.05 1.38 -16.98
CA ALA A 8 -17.74 1.62 -17.59
C ALA A 8 -17.30 2.98 -17.00
N TRP A 9 -16.03 3.30 -16.75
CA TRP A 9 -15.09 3.83 -17.75
C TRP A 9 -13.65 3.57 -17.25
N CYS A 10 -13.17 2.36 -17.49
CA CYS A 10 -11.75 2.15 -17.74
C CYS A 10 -11.52 2.50 -19.22
N LEU A 11 -11.18 3.77 -19.52
CA LEU A 11 -10.80 4.11 -20.88
C LEU A 11 -9.29 3.96 -21.07
N VAL A 12 -8.96 2.99 -21.90
CA VAL A 12 -7.70 2.78 -22.61
C VAL A 12 -7.06 4.11 -23.01
N LEU A 13 -5.90 4.44 -22.44
CA LEU A 13 -5.02 5.51 -22.93
C LEU A 13 -3.77 4.89 -23.55
N GLN A 14 -3.96 4.23 -24.69
CA GLN A 14 -2.92 4.12 -25.71
C GLN A 14 -3.39 4.91 -26.92
N GLY A 15 -2.88 6.15 -27.09
CA GLY A 15 -2.94 6.87 -28.37
C GLY A 15 -3.55 8.27 -28.41
N ALA A 16 -4.04 8.85 -27.31
CA ALA A 16 -4.55 10.23 -27.34
C ALA A 16 -3.44 11.27 -27.11
N SER A 17 -3.40 12.31 -27.96
CA SER A 17 -2.48 13.44 -27.80
C SER A 17 -2.87 14.31 -26.59
N SER A 18 -1.89 14.94 -25.95
CA SER A 18 -2.05 15.75 -24.72
C SER A 18 -3.08 16.90 -24.84
N THR A 19 -3.43 17.30 -26.05
CA THR A 19 -4.44 18.34 -26.32
C THR A 19 -5.89 17.88 -26.16
N ASP A 20 -6.20 16.58 -26.29
CA ASP A 20 -7.58 16.09 -26.17
C ASP A 20 -8.03 15.99 -24.70
N LEU A 21 -7.11 15.72 -23.77
CA LEU A 21 -7.38 15.67 -22.33
C LEU A 21 -7.85 17.01 -21.75
N TYR A 22 -7.28 18.12 -22.20
CA TYR A 22 -7.68 19.47 -21.75
C TYR A 22 -9.10 19.83 -22.19
N SER A 23 -9.55 19.34 -23.35
CA SER A 23 -10.89 19.59 -23.89
C SER A 23 -12.00 18.78 -23.20
N GLN A 24 -11.65 17.63 -22.62
CA GLN A 24 -12.59 16.79 -21.87
C GLN A 24 -12.73 17.25 -20.41
N LEU A 25 -11.66 17.80 -19.83
CA LEU A 25 -11.72 18.49 -18.52
C LEU A 25 -12.49 19.82 -18.60
N SER A 26 -12.54 20.50 -19.75
CA SER A 26 -13.33 21.72 -19.92
C SER A 26 -14.84 21.52 -20.10
N ASN A 27 -15.29 20.26 -20.25
CA ASN A 27 -16.69 19.90 -20.49
C ASN A 27 -17.32 19.09 -19.35
N THR A 28 -16.64 18.99 -18.20
CA THR A 28 -17.29 18.55 -16.96
C THR A 28 -18.08 19.75 -16.45
N ASP A 29 -19.42 19.64 -16.42
CA ASP A 29 -20.30 20.68 -15.89
C ASP A 29 -19.92 20.99 -14.43
N LEU A 30 -19.09 22.02 -14.25
CA LEU A 30 -18.83 22.68 -12.97
C LEU A 30 -20.14 23.37 -12.54
N VAL A 31 -20.98 22.65 -11.81
CA VAL A 31 -22.12 23.24 -11.12
C VAL A 31 -21.57 24.05 -9.95
N ILE A 32 -21.50 25.36 -10.14
CA ILE A 32 -21.25 26.32 -9.07
C ILE A 32 -22.57 26.45 -8.29
N GLU A 33 -22.63 25.85 -7.11
CA GLU A 33 -23.56 26.27 -6.06
C GLU A 33 -22.78 26.91 -4.90
N ASP A 34 -23.34 27.99 -4.38
CA ASP A 34 -22.71 28.96 -3.50
C ASP A 34 -21.96 28.35 -2.30
N GLY A 35 -20.65 28.59 -2.24
CA GLY A 35 -19.94 28.79 -0.97
C GLY A 35 -19.55 27.58 -0.11
N GLU A 36 -19.48 26.35 -0.65
CA GLU A 36 -18.87 25.21 0.04
C GLU A 36 -17.68 24.64 -0.76
N ASP A 37 -16.63 24.21 -0.04
CA ASP A 37 -15.34 23.76 -0.57
C ASP A 37 -15.51 22.64 -1.62
N LEU A 38 -14.84 22.79 -2.77
CA LEU A 38 -14.86 21.84 -3.88
C LEU A 38 -14.07 20.57 -3.50
N HIS A 39 -14.76 19.43 -3.41
CA HIS A 39 -14.15 18.11 -3.28
C HIS A 39 -14.37 17.33 -4.59
N LEU A 40 -13.27 16.95 -5.27
CA LEU A 40 -13.29 16.21 -6.53
C LEU A 40 -13.30 14.70 -6.27
N SER A 41 -14.30 14.00 -6.82
CA SER A 41 -14.53 12.55 -6.71
C SER A 41 -13.63 11.73 -7.64
N TYR A 42 -12.70 10.92 -7.11
CA TYR A 42 -11.98 9.90 -7.91
C TYR A 42 -11.92 8.55 -7.20
N GLU A 43 -12.05 7.46 -7.98
CA GLU A 43 -11.78 6.06 -7.59
C GLU A 43 -10.27 5.78 -7.40
N ILE A 44 -9.56 6.76 -6.83
CA ILE A 44 -8.29 6.60 -6.10
C ILE A 44 -8.54 6.91 -4.62
N GLY A 45 -9.78 6.73 -4.15
CA GLY A 45 -10.18 6.97 -2.77
C GLY A 45 -10.32 8.45 -2.41
N VAL A 46 -10.91 9.27 -3.29
CA VAL A 46 -11.21 10.67 -2.99
C VAL A 46 -12.65 11.01 -3.36
N GLU A 47 -13.65 10.38 -2.75
CA GLU A 47 -14.86 11.05 -2.24
C GLU A 47 -15.41 10.20 -1.09
N GLY A 48 -15.61 10.78 0.10
CA GLY A 48 -16.13 10.03 1.25
C GLY A 48 -15.13 9.08 1.92
N PHE A 49 -13.98 9.62 2.36
CA PHE A 49 -12.88 8.93 3.05
C PHE A 49 -12.19 7.83 2.20
N LYS A 50 -10.86 7.95 2.04
CA LYS A 50 -10.00 6.77 1.93
C LYS A 50 -10.51 5.76 2.96
N GLU A 51 -11.02 4.62 2.52
CA GLU A 51 -11.29 3.54 3.45
C GLU A 51 -9.95 3.20 4.07
N SER A 52 -9.84 3.39 5.38
CA SER A 52 -8.61 3.29 6.15
C SER A 52 -8.13 1.85 6.27
N MET A 53 -8.14 1.06 5.19
CA MET A 53 -7.93 -0.38 5.21
C MET A 53 -6.57 -0.72 5.82
N HIS A 54 -5.51 -0.17 5.26
CA HIS A 54 -4.14 -0.33 5.76
C HIS A 54 -3.99 0.24 7.17
N GLU A 55 -4.55 1.42 7.43
CA GLU A 55 -4.45 2.10 8.71
C GLU A 55 -5.20 1.34 9.82
N ASP A 56 -6.39 0.80 9.55
CA ASP A 56 -7.17 -0.03 10.46
C ASP A 56 -6.45 -1.35 10.75
N MET A 57 -5.85 -1.97 9.73
CA MET A 57 -5.00 -3.14 9.91
C MET A 57 -3.77 -2.82 10.78
N ALA A 58 -3.13 -1.68 10.57
CA ALA A 58 -1.99 -1.24 11.36
C ALA A 58 -2.39 -0.97 12.81
N ILE A 59 -3.52 -0.29 13.04
CA ILE A 59 -4.08 -0.05 14.38
C ILE A 59 -4.39 -1.38 15.07
N ALA A 60 -5.02 -2.33 14.38
CA ALA A 60 -5.31 -3.67 14.91
C ALA A 60 -4.02 -4.44 15.27
N ALA A 61 -2.99 -4.30 14.44
CA ALA A 61 -1.67 -4.87 14.69
C ALA A 61 -1.02 -4.24 15.94
N PHE A 62 -1.03 -2.90 16.05
CA PHE A 62 -0.52 -2.18 17.23
C PHE A 62 -1.26 -2.59 18.50
N ILE A 63 -2.60 -2.54 18.54
CA ILE A 63 -3.42 -2.92 19.72
C ILE A 63 -3.02 -4.30 20.26
N GLY A 64 -2.78 -5.28 19.38
CA GLY A 64 -2.40 -6.63 19.78
C GLY A 64 -0.89 -6.87 19.97
N SER A 65 -0.04 -5.84 19.86
CA SER A 65 1.41 -5.96 19.90
C SER A 65 2.03 -5.66 21.27
N LYS A 66 3.35 -5.82 21.36
CA LYS A 66 4.21 -5.40 22.48
C LYS A 66 4.53 -3.90 22.44
N HIS A 67 4.00 -3.15 21.48
CA HIS A 67 4.02 -1.69 21.43
C HIS A 67 2.57 -1.18 21.26
N PRO A 68 1.70 -1.38 22.28
CA PRO A 68 0.27 -1.28 22.07
C PRO A 68 -0.22 0.16 21.96
N PHE A 69 -1.09 0.38 20.97
CA PHE A 69 -2.03 1.50 21.03
C PHE A 69 -3.15 1.19 22.04
N PRO A 70 -3.81 2.21 22.61
CA PRO A 70 -5.01 1.99 23.42
C PRO A 70 -6.05 1.14 22.68
N GLN A 71 -6.75 0.24 23.40
CA GLN A 71 -7.73 -0.67 22.80
C GLN A 71 -8.89 0.03 22.08
N GLY A 72 -9.20 1.27 22.45
CA GLY A 72 -10.23 2.09 21.81
C GLY A 72 -9.74 2.92 20.63
N THR A 73 -8.47 2.78 20.21
CA THR A 73 -7.94 3.53 19.07
C THR A 73 -8.62 3.11 17.78
N GLU A 74 -9.18 4.10 17.11
CA GLU A 74 -9.67 4.08 15.73
C GLU A 74 -8.91 5.15 14.92
N TYR A 75 -8.92 5.07 13.59
CA TYR A 75 -8.23 6.01 12.71
C TYR A 75 -8.45 7.49 13.07
N LYS A 76 -9.71 7.89 13.27
CA LYS A 76 -10.10 9.27 13.66
C LYS A 76 -9.62 9.72 15.04
N SER A 77 -9.17 8.79 15.89
CA SER A 77 -8.74 9.05 17.27
C SER A 77 -7.21 9.06 17.44
N LEU A 78 -6.47 8.81 16.36
CA LEU A 78 -5.01 8.80 16.38
C LEU A 78 -4.48 10.17 16.81
N ASN A 79 -3.56 10.17 17.77
CA ASN A 79 -2.82 11.37 18.16
C ASN A 79 -1.63 11.62 17.22
N ALA A 80 -0.99 12.79 17.33
CA ALA A 80 0.11 13.19 16.45
C ALA A 80 1.29 12.18 16.44
N ASP A 81 1.60 11.57 17.59
CA ASP A 81 2.67 10.58 17.70
C ASP A 81 2.34 9.28 16.96
N GLN A 82 1.10 8.82 17.06
CA GLN A 82 0.61 7.64 16.34
C GLN A 82 0.51 7.89 14.84
N TRP A 83 0.19 9.13 14.45
CA TRP A 83 0.13 9.54 13.05
C TRP A 83 1.48 9.45 12.34
N GLU A 84 2.62 9.49 13.02
CA GLU A 84 3.91 9.28 12.37
C GLU A 84 4.06 7.85 11.82
N TYR A 85 3.44 6.84 12.44
CA TYR A 85 3.36 5.52 11.84
C TYR A 85 2.47 5.52 10.59
N MET A 86 1.31 6.18 10.65
CA MET A 86 0.39 6.23 9.51
C MET A 86 0.95 7.04 8.34
N ARG A 87 1.70 8.11 8.60
CA ARG A 87 2.42 8.86 7.56
C ARG A 87 3.45 8.00 6.84
N GLY A 88 4.09 7.08 7.56
CA GLY A 88 4.95 6.08 6.97
C GLY A 88 4.23 5.01 6.18
N LEU A 89 3.10 4.54 6.71
CA LEU A 89 2.24 3.55 6.09
C LEU A 89 1.75 4.05 4.73
N ILE A 90 1.17 5.25 4.71
CA ILE A 90 0.59 5.89 3.51
C ILE A 90 1.67 6.29 2.49
N TRP A 91 2.93 6.41 2.90
CA TRP A 91 4.01 6.92 2.04
C TRP A 91 4.23 6.06 0.79
N SER A 92 3.98 4.76 0.82
CA SER A 92 4.11 3.95 -0.41
C SER A 92 3.10 4.38 -1.49
N ASP A 93 1.86 4.68 -1.10
CA ASP A 93 0.80 5.15 -2.00
C ASP A 93 0.94 6.64 -2.35
N ASP A 94 1.57 7.43 -1.48
CA ASP A 94 1.78 8.87 -1.66
C ASP A 94 3.24 9.25 -1.34
N PRO A 95 4.21 8.81 -2.17
CA PRO A 95 5.63 8.97 -1.86
C PRO A 95 6.12 10.41 -1.99
N THR A 96 5.33 11.29 -2.62
CA THR A 96 5.58 12.74 -2.66
C THR A 96 4.83 13.52 -1.57
N CYS A 97 4.02 12.85 -0.74
CA CYS A 97 3.24 13.44 0.36
C CYS A 97 2.18 14.46 -0.08
N LEU A 98 1.66 14.35 -1.30
CA LEU A 98 0.69 15.27 -1.90
C LEU A 98 -0.74 15.12 -1.34
N LEU A 99 -1.05 14.02 -0.65
CA LEU A 99 -2.33 13.84 0.05
C LEU A 99 -2.40 14.65 1.35
N PHE A 100 -1.32 15.30 1.77
CA PHE A 100 -1.24 16.03 3.04
C PHE A 100 -0.91 17.50 2.84
N VAL A 101 -1.49 18.34 3.69
CA VAL A 101 -1.14 19.77 3.76
C VAL A 101 0.21 19.93 4.46
N ASP A 102 1.10 20.73 3.87
CA ASP A 102 2.34 21.15 4.55
C ASP A 102 2.02 22.06 5.73
N SER A 103 2.20 21.55 6.93
CA SER A 103 1.84 22.24 8.17
C SER A 103 2.93 22.05 9.20
N LYS A 104 3.23 23.13 9.95
CA LYS A 104 4.26 23.12 10.99
C LYS A 104 3.90 22.24 12.20
N GLU A 105 2.60 22.16 12.51
CA GLU A 105 2.09 21.65 13.79
C GLU A 105 1.27 20.36 13.68
N LYS A 106 0.66 20.12 12.52
CA LYS A 106 -0.20 18.95 12.26
C LYS A 106 0.39 18.08 11.15
N ASN A 107 0.39 16.77 11.38
CA ASN A 107 0.83 15.75 10.41
C ASN A 107 -0.33 14.98 9.78
N ASN A 108 -1.58 15.25 10.16
CA ASN A 108 -2.77 14.48 9.77
C ASN A 108 -3.78 15.28 8.94
N GLN A 109 -3.44 16.49 8.51
CA GLN A 109 -4.33 17.31 7.71
C GLN A 109 -4.23 16.89 6.24
N MET A 110 -5.32 16.35 5.71
CA MET A 110 -5.42 15.94 4.32
C MET A 110 -5.57 17.15 3.39
N SER A 111 -4.99 17.06 2.20
CA SER A 111 -5.18 18.01 1.10
C SER A 111 -6.45 17.66 0.30
N ALA A 112 -6.76 18.46 -0.73
CA ALA A 112 -7.80 18.11 -1.71
C ALA A 112 -7.38 16.99 -2.68
N ALA A 113 -6.15 16.47 -2.58
CA ALA A 113 -5.56 15.42 -3.42
C ALA A 113 -5.48 15.74 -4.93
N THR A 114 -5.76 16.96 -5.35
CA THR A 114 -5.69 17.40 -6.75
C THR A 114 -4.28 17.28 -7.33
N ASP A 115 -3.27 17.63 -6.54
CA ASP A 115 -1.87 17.56 -6.96
C ASP A 115 -1.41 16.11 -7.10
N PHE A 116 -1.81 15.26 -6.14
CA PHE A 116 -1.54 13.82 -6.19
C PHE A 116 -2.12 13.20 -7.45
N LEU A 117 -3.39 13.49 -7.76
CA LEU A 117 -4.04 13.02 -8.97
C LEU A 117 -3.31 13.48 -10.25
N GLY A 118 -2.90 14.75 -10.28
CA GLY A 118 -2.12 15.31 -11.39
C GLY A 118 -0.82 14.54 -11.60
N GLU A 119 -0.06 14.27 -10.54
CA GLU A 119 1.19 13.52 -10.60
C GLU A 119 0.95 12.04 -10.97
N PHE A 120 -0.08 11.41 -10.41
CA PHE A 120 -0.44 10.03 -10.68
C PHE A 120 -0.78 9.80 -12.16
N LEU A 121 -1.64 10.66 -12.73
CA LEU A 121 -2.08 10.53 -14.12
C LEU A 121 -1.00 10.99 -15.11
N THR A 122 -0.37 12.15 -14.86
CA THR A 122 0.43 12.86 -15.86
C THR A 122 1.83 13.27 -15.40
N GLY A 123 2.26 12.87 -14.20
CA GLY A 123 3.58 13.16 -13.67
C GLY A 123 4.71 12.52 -14.47
N GLU A 124 5.94 12.95 -14.18
CA GLU A 124 7.14 12.47 -14.85
C GLU A 124 7.47 11.02 -14.46
N GLU A 125 7.88 10.19 -15.42
CA GLU A 125 8.24 8.78 -15.20
C GLU A 125 9.41 8.59 -14.22
N SER A 126 10.28 9.59 -14.08
CA SER A 126 11.38 9.64 -13.09
C SER A 126 10.91 10.04 -11.69
N GLY A 127 9.68 10.53 -11.55
CA GLY A 127 9.06 10.96 -10.30
C GLY A 127 8.59 9.81 -9.43
N LEU A 128 8.66 9.98 -8.10
CA LEU A 128 8.31 8.93 -7.14
C LEU A 128 6.91 8.36 -7.34
N THR A 129 5.91 9.20 -7.63
CA THR A 129 4.52 8.70 -7.80
C THR A 129 4.44 7.76 -8.99
N LYS A 130 5.04 8.12 -10.14
CA LYS A 130 5.11 7.22 -11.30
C LYS A 130 5.93 5.97 -11.03
N ARG A 131 7.10 6.12 -10.40
CA ARG A 131 8.00 4.98 -10.13
C ARG A 131 7.42 3.97 -9.16
N SER A 132 6.71 4.42 -8.12
CA SER A 132 6.04 3.56 -7.13
C SER A 132 4.83 2.84 -7.72
N HIS A 133 4.01 3.49 -8.54
CA HIS A 133 2.78 2.87 -9.04
C HIS A 133 2.96 2.13 -10.38
N PHE A 134 3.91 2.57 -11.21
CA PHE A 134 4.03 2.11 -12.60
C PHE A 134 5.45 1.72 -13.01
N GLY A 135 6.44 1.89 -12.12
CA GLY A 135 7.85 1.78 -12.49
C GLY A 135 8.67 0.84 -11.61
N ASP A 136 9.95 1.17 -11.49
CA ASP A 136 10.96 0.33 -10.85
C ASP A 136 10.89 0.29 -9.31
N LEU A 137 10.00 1.09 -8.71
CA LEU A 137 9.68 1.06 -7.27
C LEU A 137 8.36 0.34 -6.97
N GLN A 138 7.71 -0.31 -7.94
CA GLN A 138 6.44 -1.01 -7.75
C GLN A 138 6.49 -2.14 -6.70
N PHE A 139 7.68 -2.62 -6.36
CA PHE A 139 7.87 -3.56 -5.25
C PHE A 139 7.45 -2.99 -3.88
N LEU A 140 7.31 -1.66 -3.75
CA LEU A 140 6.73 -1.01 -2.56
C LEU A 140 5.29 -1.45 -2.30
N HIS A 141 4.57 -1.89 -3.34
CA HIS A 141 3.22 -2.44 -3.25
C HIS A 141 3.21 -3.97 -3.34
N ALA A 142 4.35 -4.63 -3.09
CA ALA A 142 4.50 -6.07 -3.32
C ALA A 142 4.13 -6.51 -4.75
N MET A 143 4.47 -5.69 -5.73
CA MET A 143 4.20 -5.94 -7.14
C MET A 143 5.49 -5.87 -7.96
N SER A 144 5.53 -6.58 -9.08
CA SER A 144 6.66 -6.57 -10.00
C SER A 144 6.62 -5.37 -10.94
N SER A 145 7.77 -4.78 -11.23
CA SER A 145 7.86 -3.58 -12.09
C SER A 145 7.39 -3.78 -13.53
N GLN A 146 7.38 -5.03 -14.01
CA GLN A 146 6.99 -5.37 -15.37
C GLN A 146 6.44 -6.80 -15.48
N ALA A 147 5.70 -7.06 -16.54
CA ALA A 147 5.20 -8.39 -16.88
C ALA A 147 6.33 -9.39 -17.11
N ASN A 148 6.10 -10.64 -16.71
CA ASN A 148 7.05 -11.75 -16.80
C ASN A 148 8.35 -11.58 -15.98
N GLU A 149 8.36 -10.70 -14.96
CA GLU A 149 9.45 -10.58 -14.00
C GLU A 149 9.54 -11.85 -13.15
N ASP A 150 10.76 -12.31 -12.89
CA ASP A 150 11.02 -13.42 -11.97
C ASP A 150 10.69 -12.97 -10.53
N PRO A 151 9.83 -13.69 -9.79
CA PRO A 151 9.44 -13.28 -8.44
C PRO A 151 10.61 -13.18 -7.45
N ASN A 152 11.75 -13.82 -7.71
CA ASN A 152 12.96 -13.63 -6.92
C ASN A 152 13.51 -12.20 -7.04
N VAL A 153 13.33 -11.53 -8.18
CA VAL A 153 13.74 -10.13 -8.39
C VAL A 153 12.89 -9.20 -7.54
N THR A 154 11.55 -9.32 -7.63
CA THR A 154 10.62 -8.52 -6.81
C THR A 154 10.89 -8.73 -5.33
N LYS A 155 10.98 -9.99 -4.88
CA LYS A 155 11.29 -10.34 -3.49
C LYS A 155 12.61 -9.73 -3.03
N LYS A 156 13.67 -9.83 -3.83
CA LYS A 156 14.97 -9.25 -3.49
C LYS A 156 14.84 -7.74 -3.30
N ASN A 157 14.14 -7.06 -4.22
CA ASN A 157 13.93 -5.62 -4.13
C ASN A 157 13.19 -5.21 -2.86
N MET A 158 12.12 -5.94 -2.51
CA MET A 158 11.37 -5.73 -1.28
C MET A 158 12.25 -5.88 -0.04
N ILE A 159 13.00 -6.98 0.05
CA ILE A 159 13.87 -7.26 1.19
C ILE A 159 14.95 -6.20 1.34
N ASP A 160 15.64 -5.84 0.25
CA ASP A 160 16.73 -4.85 0.30
C ASP A 160 16.21 -3.50 0.82
N TRP A 161 15.00 -3.10 0.40
CA TRP A 161 14.33 -1.90 0.90
C TRP A 161 13.95 -2.01 2.38
N LEU A 162 13.28 -3.11 2.75
CA LEU A 162 12.83 -3.37 4.11
C LEU A 162 13.98 -3.47 5.11
N GLU A 163 15.14 -3.97 4.69
CA GLU A 163 16.35 -3.98 5.53
C GLU A 163 16.71 -2.57 5.99
N ILE A 164 16.77 -1.62 5.04
CA ILE A 164 17.15 -0.24 5.31
C ILE A 164 16.08 0.46 6.15
N MET A 165 14.80 0.31 5.78
CA MET A 165 13.69 0.93 6.49
C MET A 165 13.55 0.39 7.92
N TYR A 166 13.66 -0.92 8.11
CA TYR A 166 13.60 -1.51 9.45
C TYR A 166 14.81 -1.10 10.28
N LYS A 167 16.02 -1.13 9.71
CA LYS A 167 17.24 -0.64 10.38
C LYS A 167 17.11 0.82 10.80
N LEU A 168 16.53 1.67 9.95
CA LEU A 168 16.21 3.06 10.30
C LEU A 168 15.20 3.14 11.45
N ALA A 169 14.12 2.36 11.40
CA ALA A 169 13.09 2.34 12.44
C ALA A 169 13.65 2.00 13.83
N ILE A 170 14.59 1.05 13.90
CA ILE A 170 15.20 0.67 15.18
C ILE A 170 16.45 1.48 15.53
N GLY A 171 17.00 2.28 14.61
CA GLY A 171 18.25 3.01 14.79
C GLY A 171 19.51 2.14 14.64
N GLN A 172 19.43 1.05 13.87
CA GLN A 172 20.55 0.14 13.61
C GLN A 172 21.34 0.60 12.37
N ASN A 173 22.37 1.43 12.58
CA ASN A 173 23.35 1.80 11.55
C ASN A 173 22.78 2.47 10.29
N VAL A 174 21.53 2.95 10.33
CA VAL A 174 20.89 3.77 9.29
C VAL A 174 20.28 4.97 9.99
N THR A 175 20.48 6.16 9.42
CA THR A 175 19.99 7.42 9.99
C THR A 175 19.16 8.18 8.97
N ALA A 176 18.26 9.04 9.44
CA ALA A 176 17.42 9.86 8.55
C ALA A 176 18.23 10.86 7.71
N THR A 177 19.48 11.16 8.10
CA THR A 177 20.39 12.04 7.36
C THR A 177 21.19 11.32 6.28
N ASP A 178 21.13 9.99 6.21
CA ASP A 178 21.79 9.24 5.15
C ASP A 178 21.15 9.59 3.80
N THR A 179 21.96 9.66 2.75
CA THR A 179 21.48 9.97 1.39
C THR A 179 20.95 8.74 0.68
N LEU A 180 20.03 8.95 -0.25
CA LEU A 180 19.45 7.89 -1.07
C LEU A 180 20.52 7.15 -1.89
N GLY A 181 21.51 7.84 -2.46
CA GLY A 181 22.60 7.22 -3.21
C GLY A 181 23.50 6.33 -2.34
N THR A 182 23.62 6.64 -1.04
CA THR A 182 24.39 5.80 -0.12
C THR A 182 23.65 4.51 0.23
N ARG A 183 22.32 4.59 0.40
CA ARG A 183 21.50 3.47 0.87
C ARG A 183 20.86 2.67 -0.25
N PHE A 184 20.61 3.30 -1.39
CA PHE A 184 19.92 2.77 -2.55
C PHE A 184 20.64 3.13 -3.86
N PRO A 185 21.95 2.82 -3.99
CA PRO A 185 22.78 3.24 -5.13
C PRO A 185 22.26 2.74 -6.48
N ASP A 186 21.59 1.59 -6.50
CA ASP A 186 21.04 0.99 -7.71
C ASP A 186 19.61 1.49 -8.04
N ARG A 187 19.03 2.38 -7.22
CA ARG A 187 17.65 2.86 -7.38
C ARG A 187 17.54 4.36 -7.54
N PHE A 188 18.43 5.14 -6.97
CA PHE A 188 18.42 6.59 -7.10
C PHE A 188 19.71 7.05 -7.75
N ASN A 189 19.59 8.01 -8.66
CA ASN A 189 20.72 8.63 -9.34
C ASN A 189 20.39 10.09 -9.63
N ALA A 190 21.31 10.82 -10.26
CA ALA A 190 21.13 12.24 -10.56
C ALA A 190 19.94 12.56 -11.48
N SER A 191 19.35 11.56 -12.15
CA SER A 191 18.18 11.71 -13.03
C SER A 191 16.86 11.23 -12.41
N SER A 192 16.88 10.64 -11.20
CA SER A 192 15.64 10.36 -10.46
C SER A 192 15.10 11.61 -9.79
N ILE A 193 13.79 11.63 -9.52
CA ILE A 193 13.12 12.70 -8.77
C ILE A 193 12.45 12.07 -7.55
N PRO A 194 12.98 12.26 -6.33
CA PRO A 194 14.18 13.02 -5.99
C PRO A 194 15.48 12.32 -6.45
N SER A 195 16.55 13.11 -6.52
CA SER A 195 17.91 12.63 -6.83
C SER A 195 18.55 11.88 -5.67
N ASP A 196 19.69 11.26 -5.92
CA ASP A 196 20.44 10.42 -4.99
C ASP A 196 21.11 11.18 -3.82
N ASP A 197 21.29 12.49 -3.93
CA ASP A 197 21.83 13.33 -2.86
C ASP A 197 20.80 13.71 -1.77
N VAL A 198 19.51 13.44 -2.03
CA VAL A 198 18.43 13.67 -1.05
C VAL A 198 18.56 12.72 0.13
N SER A 199 18.26 13.21 1.34
CA SER A 199 18.28 12.39 2.56
C SER A 199 17.00 11.56 2.74
N ILE A 200 17.07 10.47 3.50
CA ILE A 200 15.88 9.67 3.84
C ILE A 200 14.83 10.53 4.58
N LYS A 201 15.25 11.51 5.40
CA LYS A 201 14.32 12.47 6.01
C LYS A 201 13.53 13.25 4.96
N GLN A 202 14.22 13.77 3.95
CA GLN A 202 13.57 14.51 2.87
C GLN A 202 12.67 13.60 2.03
N LEU A 203 13.07 12.35 1.79
CA LEU A 203 12.23 11.35 1.13
C LEU A 203 10.87 11.21 1.84
N PHE A 204 10.87 10.98 3.16
CA PHE A 204 9.65 10.78 3.95
C PHE A 204 8.83 12.06 4.22
N LEU A 205 9.44 13.23 4.08
CA LEU A 205 8.76 14.50 4.24
C LEU A 205 8.13 14.98 2.93
N GLY A 206 8.73 14.64 1.78
CA GLY A 206 8.25 15.00 0.45
C GLY A 206 7.92 16.49 0.36
N THR A 207 6.71 16.79 -0.09
CA THR A 207 6.14 18.14 -0.19
C THR A 207 5.66 18.74 1.13
N THR A 208 5.81 18.02 2.26
CA THR A 208 5.43 18.47 3.61
C THR A 208 6.62 18.68 4.56
N PRO A 209 7.66 19.46 4.16
CA PRO A 209 8.89 19.60 4.95
C PRO A 209 8.74 20.46 6.21
N SER A 210 7.65 21.21 6.37
CA SER A 210 7.52 22.19 7.47
C SER A 210 7.20 21.55 8.82
N TYR A 211 6.73 20.30 8.85
CA TYR A 211 6.33 19.64 10.09
C TYR A 211 7.51 19.43 11.04
N GLN A 212 7.46 20.07 12.21
CA GLN A 212 8.62 20.18 13.10
C GLN A 212 8.85 18.95 13.97
N HIS A 213 7.83 18.10 14.12
CA HIS A 213 7.84 16.95 15.02
C HIS A 213 7.92 15.61 14.30
N ALA A 214 8.40 15.61 13.06
CA ALA A 214 8.51 14.40 12.25
C ALA A 214 9.40 13.34 12.91
N ASP A 215 8.89 12.13 13.06
CA ASP A 215 9.59 10.96 13.57
C ASP A 215 9.82 9.98 12.42
N ILE A 216 10.95 10.18 11.74
CA ILE A 216 11.34 9.39 10.58
C ILE A 216 11.49 7.90 10.90
N PRO A 217 12.07 7.48 12.05
CA PRO A 217 12.03 6.07 12.45
C PRO A 217 10.62 5.47 12.53
N LYS A 218 9.61 6.21 13.02
CA LYS A 218 8.22 5.73 13.02
C LYS A 218 7.64 5.63 11.62
N ARG A 219 7.92 6.61 10.75
CA ARG A 219 7.52 6.54 9.33
C ARG A 219 8.15 5.34 8.63
N ALA A 220 9.42 5.06 8.90
CA ALA A 220 10.11 3.90 8.35
C ALA A 220 9.46 2.58 8.80
N LEU A 221 9.03 2.47 10.07
CA LEU A 221 8.25 1.29 10.50
C LEU A 221 6.92 1.20 9.74
N GLY A 222 6.19 2.33 9.64
CA GLY A 222 4.94 2.39 8.88
C GLY A 222 5.08 1.88 7.45
N ASN A 223 6.13 2.32 6.75
CA ASN A 223 6.43 1.88 5.39
C ASN A 223 6.68 0.36 5.32
N CYS A 224 7.39 -0.21 6.30
CA CYS A 224 7.51 -1.66 6.38
C CYS A 224 6.16 -2.37 6.57
N LEU A 225 5.24 -1.80 7.35
CA LEU A 225 3.92 -2.37 7.55
C LEU A 225 3.11 -2.37 6.25
N HIS A 226 3.19 -1.30 5.47
CA HIS A 226 2.51 -1.17 4.17
C HIS A 226 2.87 -2.34 3.26
N MET A 227 4.17 -2.53 3.02
CA MET A 227 4.68 -3.60 2.15
C MET A 227 4.28 -5.00 2.63
N ILE A 228 4.16 -5.21 3.95
CA ILE A 228 3.65 -6.47 4.50
C ILE A 228 2.18 -6.63 4.13
N GLN A 229 1.36 -5.60 4.34
CA GLN A 229 -0.08 -5.64 4.13
C GLN A 229 -0.44 -5.87 2.66
N ASP A 230 0.15 -5.10 1.75
CA ASP A 230 -0.06 -5.27 0.29
C ASP A 230 0.32 -6.68 -0.14
N SER A 231 1.40 -7.22 0.41
CA SER A 231 1.82 -8.58 0.07
C SER A 231 0.84 -9.67 0.45
N TYR A 232 -0.20 -9.39 1.25
CA TYR A 232 -1.29 -10.34 1.55
C TYR A 232 -2.59 -10.02 0.83
N ALA A 233 -2.72 -8.85 0.21
CA ALA A 233 -3.87 -8.48 -0.58
C ALA A 233 -3.83 -9.17 -1.95
N ILE A 234 -4.97 -9.72 -2.37
CA ILE A 234 -5.10 -10.44 -3.65
C ILE A 234 -4.86 -9.49 -4.83
N GLY A 235 -5.16 -8.20 -4.67
CA GLY A 235 -4.89 -7.16 -5.67
C GLY A 235 -3.41 -7.08 -6.10
N HIS A 236 -2.50 -7.50 -5.23
CA HIS A 236 -1.06 -7.33 -5.39
C HIS A 236 -0.32 -8.66 -5.53
N THR A 237 -0.81 -9.72 -4.90
CA THR A 237 -0.16 -11.04 -4.94
C THR A 237 -1.13 -12.21 -5.02
N LEU A 238 -0.68 -13.28 -5.69
CA LEU A 238 -1.29 -14.60 -5.58
C LEU A 238 -0.49 -15.42 -4.57
N ARG A 239 -1.15 -15.87 -3.50
CA ARG A 239 -0.57 -16.76 -2.49
C ARG A 239 -1.26 -18.12 -2.48
N ARG A 240 -0.52 -19.13 -2.00
CA ARG A 240 -1.06 -20.47 -1.73
C ARG A 240 -2.20 -20.38 -0.72
N LEU A 241 -3.41 -20.77 -1.12
CA LEU A 241 -4.55 -20.83 -0.20
C LEU A 241 -4.54 -22.16 0.57
N LYS A 242 -4.42 -22.10 1.90
CA LYS A 242 -4.30 -23.30 2.75
C LYS A 242 -5.63 -23.89 3.20
N ASN A 243 -6.71 -23.12 3.11
CA ASN A 243 -8.05 -23.54 3.52
C ASN A 243 -9.08 -23.31 2.39
N PRO A 244 -8.90 -23.92 1.21
CA PRO A 244 -9.85 -23.78 0.09
C PRO A 244 -11.25 -24.27 0.45
N GLU A 245 -11.40 -25.18 1.41
CA GLU A 245 -12.67 -25.67 1.91
C GLU A 245 -13.51 -24.60 2.64
N ASP A 246 -12.89 -23.51 3.10
CA ASP A 246 -13.57 -22.40 3.76
C ASP A 246 -14.06 -21.34 2.75
N LEU A 247 -13.71 -21.44 1.46
CA LEU A 247 -14.28 -20.61 0.40
C LEU A 247 -15.78 -20.87 0.26
N ASP A 248 -16.53 -19.80 0.02
CA ASP A 248 -17.94 -19.85 -0.36
C ASP A 248 -18.08 -19.67 -1.88
N ALA A 249 -19.30 -19.76 -2.41
CA ALA A 249 -19.60 -19.29 -3.76
C ALA A 249 -19.15 -17.83 -3.92
N ASN A 250 -18.81 -17.40 -5.13
CA ASN A 250 -18.53 -15.99 -5.37
C ASN A 250 -19.73 -15.11 -4.97
N ASP A 251 -19.49 -13.84 -4.65
CA ASP A 251 -20.57 -12.89 -4.41
C ASP A 251 -21.32 -12.51 -5.70
N GLU A 252 -22.31 -11.62 -5.58
CA GLU A 252 -23.16 -11.19 -6.70
C GLU A 252 -22.37 -10.47 -7.81
N GLU A 253 -21.22 -9.88 -7.47
CA GLU A 253 -20.31 -9.17 -8.38
C GLU A 253 -19.19 -10.11 -8.90
N GLY A 254 -19.23 -11.39 -8.50
CA GLY A 254 -18.28 -12.41 -8.93
C GLY A 254 -16.96 -12.40 -8.17
N TYR A 255 -16.83 -11.69 -7.05
CA TYR A 255 -15.65 -11.70 -6.20
C TYR A 255 -15.59 -12.90 -5.26
N ARG A 256 -14.37 -13.28 -4.89
CA ARG A 256 -14.09 -14.36 -3.96
C ARG A 256 -14.53 -13.96 -2.55
N ARG A 257 -15.17 -14.89 -1.85
CA ARG A 257 -15.56 -14.70 -0.45
C ARG A 257 -15.38 -15.98 0.35
N PHE A 258 -15.26 -15.81 1.66
CA PHE A 258 -15.19 -16.91 2.62
C PHE A 258 -16.53 -17.09 3.32
N LYS A 259 -16.77 -18.30 3.81
CA LYS A 259 -17.97 -18.61 4.61
C LYS A 259 -18.04 -17.70 5.85
N PRO A 260 -19.24 -17.42 6.40
CA PRO A 260 -19.38 -16.59 7.59
C PRO A 260 -18.47 -17.03 8.75
N GLY A 261 -17.73 -16.08 9.31
CA GLY A 261 -16.77 -16.33 10.39
C GLY A 261 -15.46 -17.02 9.97
N LYS A 262 -15.27 -17.27 8.67
CA LYS A 262 -14.03 -17.78 8.10
C LYS A 262 -13.26 -16.66 7.39
N TYR A 263 -11.96 -16.88 7.22
CA TYR A 263 -11.06 -15.98 6.52
C TYR A 263 -9.95 -16.78 5.84
N ALA A 264 -9.26 -16.16 4.88
CA ALA A 264 -8.18 -16.80 4.15
C ALA A 264 -6.97 -17.09 5.05
N LYS A 265 -6.46 -18.32 4.97
CA LYS A 265 -5.13 -18.69 5.48
C LYS A 265 -4.17 -18.73 4.32
N LEU A 266 -3.35 -17.70 4.20
CA LEU A 266 -2.45 -17.51 3.06
C LEU A 266 -1.05 -18.05 3.37
N GLY A 267 -0.50 -18.80 2.42
CA GLY A 267 0.82 -19.37 2.45
C GLY A 267 1.87 -18.54 1.70
N PRO A 268 2.91 -19.20 1.19
CA PRO A 268 3.92 -18.57 0.34
C PRO A 268 3.33 -17.90 -0.90
N VAL A 269 4.04 -16.91 -1.41
CA VAL A 269 3.74 -16.18 -2.64
C VAL A 269 4.01 -17.08 -3.85
N ILE A 270 3.02 -17.23 -4.71
CA ILE A 270 3.10 -17.90 -6.01
C ILE A 270 3.46 -16.87 -7.08
N THR A 271 2.84 -15.68 -7.02
CA THR A 271 3.01 -14.62 -8.02
C THR A 271 2.99 -13.25 -7.35
N PHE A 272 3.91 -12.38 -7.73
CA PHE A 272 3.74 -10.93 -7.54
C PHE A 272 3.07 -10.38 -8.80
N HIS A 273 1.97 -9.66 -8.64
CA HIS A 273 1.25 -9.10 -9.79
C HIS A 273 1.98 -7.89 -10.36
N THR A 274 1.57 -7.44 -11.54
CA THR A 274 2.06 -6.22 -12.18
C THR A 274 0.89 -5.28 -12.38
N TYR A 275 1.03 -4.02 -11.99
CA TYR A 275 -0.05 -3.05 -12.11
C TYR A 275 -0.48 -2.82 -13.57
N ALA A 276 0.49 -2.84 -14.48
CA ALA A 276 0.24 -2.68 -15.90
C ALA A 276 -0.74 -3.75 -16.42
N ASN A 277 -1.86 -3.30 -16.99
CA ASN A 277 -2.95 -4.13 -17.52
C ASN A 277 -3.73 -4.94 -16.48
N GLN A 278 -3.74 -4.52 -15.20
CA GLN A 278 -4.67 -5.10 -14.23
C GLN A 278 -6.11 -4.76 -14.56
N SER A 279 -7.00 -5.68 -14.19
CA SER A 279 -8.44 -5.43 -14.23
C SER A 279 -8.87 -4.50 -13.10
N ASP A 280 -10.06 -3.94 -13.25
CA ASP A 280 -10.77 -3.18 -12.21
C ASP A 280 -10.98 -3.96 -10.90
N ARG A 281 -10.83 -5.29 -10.93
CA ARG A 281 -10.88 -6.16 -9.76
C ARG A 281 -9.79 -5.85 -8.74
N HIS A 282 -8.69 -5.23 -9.15
CA HIS A 282 -7.62 -4.79 -8.26
C HIS A 282 -8.17 -3.94 -7.10
N SER A 283 -8.96 -2.91 -7.40
CA SER A 283 -9.46 -1.97 -6.39
C SER A 283 -10.38 -2.63 -5.36
N HIS A 284 -11.10 -3.68 -5.75
CA HIS A 284 -11.93 -4.46 -4.84
C HIS A 284 -11.10 -5.16 -3.75
N TYR A 285 -9.94 -5.72 -4.12
CA TYR A 285 -9.09 -6.46 -3.19
C TYR A 285 -8.03 -5.61 -2.49
N ASP A 286 -7.96 -4.33 -2.82
CA ASP A 286 -7.14 -3.32 -2.16
C ASP A 286 -7.90 -2.59 -1.04
N GLY A 287 -9.23 -2.55 -1.12
CA GLY A 287 -10.12 -1.90 -0.14
C GLY A 287 -11.16 -2.84 0.49
N SER A 288 -12.08 -2.26 1.26
CA SER A 288 -13.28 -2.98 1.71
C SER A 288 -14.38 -2.03 2.16
N LYS A 289 -15.51 -2.09 1.47
CA LYS A 289 -16.74 -1.29 1.75
C LYS A 289 -17.37 -1.55 3.11
N LEU A 290 -16.89 -2.56 3.83
CA LEU A 290 -17.43 -2.95 5.11
C LEU A 290 -16.67 -2.27 6.25
N LYS A 291 -17.44 -1.74 7.20
CA LYS A 291 -16.87 -1.12 8.40
C LYS A 291 -16.00 -2.12 9.16
N ARG A 292 -14.76 -1.71 9.41
CA ARG A 292 -13.81 -2.43 10.27
C ARG A 292 -13.75 -1.78 11.65
N VAL A 293 -13.44 -2.59 12.65
CA VAL A 293 -13.24 -2.16 14.03
C VAL A 293 -11.90 -2.73 14.48
N PRO A 294 -10.83 -1.93 14.61
CA PRO A 294 -9.46 -2.46 14.80
C PRO A 294 -9.28 -3.42 15.98
N LYS A 295 -10.03 -3.23 17.08
CA LYS A 295 -9.99 -4.15 18.23
C LYS A 295 -10.68 -5.50 18.00
N ASP A 296 -11.55 -5.59 17.00
CA ASP A 296 -12.34 -6.77 16.66
C ASP A 296 -11.89 -7.31 15.31
N LEU A 297 -10.98 -8.27 15.35
CA LEU A 297 -10.38 -8.83 14.16
C LEU A 297 -11.40 -9.54 13.25
N ASP A 298 -12.56 -9.96 13.76
CA ASP A 298 -13.55 -10.65 12.93
C ASP A 298 -14.20 -9.71 11.90
N THR A 299 -14.17 -8.40 12.17
CA THR A 299 -14.61 -7.37 11.20
C THR A 299 -13.72 -7.29 9.95
N PHE A 300 -12.52 -7.90 9.98
CA PHE A 300 -11.60 -7.96 8.84
C PHE A 300 -11.75 -9.24 8.00
N ASN A 301 -12.61 -10.20 8.41
CA ASN A 301 -12.70 -11.50 7.74
C ASN A 301 -13.17 -11.41 6.27
N ASN A 302 -13.87 -10.33 5.90
CA ASN A 302 -14.33 -10.10 4.53
C ASN A 302 -13.24 -9.52 3.61
N ALA A 303 -12.19 -8.96 4.17
CA ALA A 303 -11.06 -8.45 3.41
C ALA A 303 -9.99 -9.54 3.30
N ILE A 304 -9.93 -10.20 2.15
CA ILE A 304 -9.08 -11.38 1.99
C ILE A 304 -7.61 -11.01 2.18
N GLY A 305 -6.95 -11.72 3.10
CA GLY A 305 -5.55 -11.50 3.46
C GLY A 305 -5.34 -10.58 4.64
N ALA A 306 -6.35 -9.79 5.04
CA ALA A 306 -6.22 -8.80 6.10
C ALA A 306 -5.81 -9.41 7.45
N ARG A 307 -6.37 -10.57 7.81
CA ARG A 307 -6.01 -11.27 9.06
C ARG A 307 -4.54 -11.66 9.12
N GLU A 308 -4.02 -12.22 8.03
CA GLU A 308 -2.59 -12.58 7.94
C GLU A 308 -1.71 -11.32 7.92
N GLY A 309 -2.09 -10.31 7.15
CA GLY A 309 -1.39 -9.01 7.13
C GLY A 309 -1.28 -8.39 8.53
N ILE A 310 -2.38 -8.33 9.29
CA ILE A 310 -2.41 -7.84 10.67
C ILE A 310 -1.47 -8.67 11.57
N ASP A 311 -1.53 -10.00 11.49
CA ASP A 311 -0.72 -10.87 12.33
C ASP A 311 0.78 -10.75 12.02
N LYS A 312 1.16 -10.60 10.74
CA LYS A 312 2.55 -10.36 10.34
C LYS A 312 3.03 -8.96 10.72
N SER A 313 2.22 -7.93 10.50
CA SER A 313 2.49 -6.56 10.96
C SER A 313 2.71 -6.54 12.48
N ARG A 314 1.85 -7.21 13.26
CA ARG A 314 1.99 -7.33 14.72
C ARG A 314 3.32 -7.96 15.12
N LYS A 315 3.75 -9.01 14.41
CA LYS A 315 5.05 -9.66 14.66
C LYS A 315 6.22 -8.72 14.34
N LEU A 316 6.16 -7.94 13.26
CA LEU A 316 7.19 -6.92 12.98
C LEU A 316 7.21 -5.80 14.03
N ILE A 317 6.04 -5.33 14.47
CA ILE A 317 5.93 -4.33 15.55
C ILE A 317 6.55 -4.88 16.84
N ASN A 318 6.37 -6.17 17.14
CA ASN A 318 7.02 -6.79 18.30
C ASN A 318 8.55 -6.79 18.19
N PHE A 319 9.11 -7.06 17.01
CA PHE A 319 10.55 -6.94 16.78
C PHE A 319 11.05 -5.51 16.97
N PHE A 320 10.31 -4.53 16.42
CA PHE A 320 10.59 -3.11 16.59
C PHE A 320 10.56 -2.69 18.07
N ALA A 321 9.53 -3.11 18.82
CA ALA A 321 9.39 -2.83 20.25
C ALA A 321 10.58 -3.35 21.07
N GLN A 322 11.10 -4.50 20.66
CA GLN A 322 12.26 -5.14 21.28
C GLN A 322 13.60 -4.64 20.74
N LYS A 323 13.59 -3.75 19.73
CA LYS A 323 14.78 -3.33 18.97
C LYS A 323 15.60 -4.52 18.48
N THR A 324 14.91 -5.58 18.05
CA THR A 324 15.55 -6.80 17.52
C THR A 324 16.33 -6.43 16.28
N LYS A 325 17.63 -6.74 16.24
CA LYS A 325 18.46 -6.43 15.07
C LYS A 325 17.99 -7.23 13.86
N TRP A 326 18.26 -6.68 12.67
CA TRP A 326 17.90 -7.31 11.41
C TRP A 326 18.32 -8.78 11.32
N GLU A 327 19.56 -9.06 11.72
CA GLU A 327 20.22 -10.36 11.64
C GLU A 327 19.75 -11.33 12.74
N ASP A 328 19.14 -10.83 13.82
CA ASP A 328 18.70 -11.60 14.99
C ASP A 328 17.28 -12.20 14.81
N GLY A 329 16.85 -12.38 13.55
CA GLY A 329 15.62 -13.09 13.19
C GLY A 329 14.60 -12.28 12.37
N VAL A 330 14.74 -10.96 12.25
CA VAL A 330 13.84 -10.12 11.44
C VAL A 330 13.99 -10.46 9.95
N ARG A 331 15.24 -10.62 9.49
CA ARG A 331 15.56 -11.05 8.14
C ARG A 331 14.87 -12.37 7.80
N ASP A 332 15.03 -13.38 8.64
CA ASP A 332 14.45 -14.70 8.41
C ASP A 332 12.92 -14.67 8.43
N PHE A 333 12.34 -13.89 9.36
CA PHE A 333 10.89 -13.67 9.37
C PHE A 333 10.39 -13.10 8.04
N LEU A 334 11.01 -12.04 7.52
CA LEU A 334 10.56 -11.43 6.27
C LEU A 334 10.83 -12.34 5.07
N HIS A 335 12.00 -12.98 4.98
CA HIS A 335 12.35 -13.85 3.86
C HIS A 335 11.59 -15.18 3.81
N GLN A 336 11.39 -15.82 4.96
CA GLN A 336 10.96 -17.21 5.07
C GLN A 336 9.52 -17.36 5.55
N GLU A 337 8.92 -16.30 6.12
CA GLU A 337 7.52 -16.33 6.54
C GLU A 337 6.65 -15.35 5.74
N VAL A 338 7.04 -14.07 5.68
CA VAL A 338 6.21 -13.03 5.02
C VAL A 338 6.29 -13.17 3.50
N PHE A 339 7.49 -13.06 2.93
CA PHE A 339 7.74 -13.10 1.49
C PHE A 339 8.28 -14.46 1.04
N ALA A 340 7.95 -15.53 1.76
CA ALA A 340 8.28 -16.89 1.33
C ALA A 340 7.75 -17.13 -0.08
N LEU A 341 8.55 -17.75 -0.95
CA LEU A 341 8.11 -18.12 -2.30
C LEU A 341 7.63 -19.57 -2.29
N ASP A 342 6.53 -19.84 -2.99
CA ASP A 342 6.01 -21.19 -3.20
C ASP A 342 6.99 -22.01 -4.04
N SER A 343 6.98 -23.34 -3.92
CA SER A 343 7.82 -24.20 -4.76
C SER A 343 7.44 -24.12 -6.25
N ASN A 344 6.19 -23.73 -6.55
CA ASN A 344 5.64 -23.59 -7.89
C ASN A 344 5.37 -22.12 -8.21
N VAL A 345 6.35 -21.25 -8.01
CA VAL A 345 6.24 -19.84 -8.40
C VAL A 345 5.92 -19.68 -9.89
N THR A 346 5.24 -18.60 -10.23
CA THR A 346 5.06 -18.16 -11.61
C THR A 346 5.65 -16.78 -11.84
N LEU A 347 5.95 -16.47 -13.10
CA LEU A 347 6.31 -15.12 -13.49
C LEU A 347 5.15 -14.15 -13.24
N SER A 348 5.51 -12.88 -13.06
CA SER A 348 4.55 -11.80 -12.81
C SER A 348 3.54 -11.64 -13.94
N ASN A 349 2.32 -11.25 -13.59
CA ASN A 349 1.23 -11.00 -14.52
C ASN A 349 0.17 -10.08 -13.88
N SER A 350 -0.82 -9.67 -14.66
CA SER A 350 -1.88 -8.77 -14.22
C SER A 350 -3.20 -9.44 -13.82
N GLN A 351 -3.21 -10.77 -13.66
CA GLN A 351 -4.37 -11.51 -13.14
C GLN A 351 -4.45 -11.27 -11.64
N VAL A 352 -5.64 -10.98 -11.11
CA VAL A 352 -5.85 -10.62 -9.70
C VAL A 352 -6.32 -11.86 -8.92
N ASP A 353 -7.51 -12.38 -9.23
CA ASP A 353 -8.14 -13.44 -8.45
C ASP A 353 -8.62 -14.65 -9.29
N GLU A 354 -8.36 -14.63 -10.59
CA GLU A 354 -8.79 -15.64 -11.55
C GLU A 354 -8.28 -17.02 -11.15
N ARG A 355 -7.06 -17.08 -10.59
CA ARG A 355 -6.42 -18.31 -10.13
C ARG A 355 -6.55 -18.53 -8.63
N PHE A 356 -7.13 -17.62 -7.86
CA PHE A 356 -7.24 -17.76 -6.42
C PHE A 356 -8.20 -18.90 -6.04
N GLY A 357 -7.74 -19.82 -5.19
CA GLY A 357 -8.54 -20.96 -4.72
C GLY A 357 -8.66 -22.14 -5.70
N LEU A 358 -7.93 -22.12 -6.81
CA LEU A 358 -7.87 -23.26 -7.74
C LEU A 358 -6.99 -24.40 -7.16
N PRO A 359 -7.15 -25.64 -7.64
CA PRO A 359 -6.37 -26.78 -7.14
C PRO A 359 -4.85 -26.60 -7.24
N ASP A 360 -4.36 -25.88 -8.26
CA ASP A 360 -2.93 -25.62 -8.47
C ASP A 360 -2.37 -24.48 -7.60
N THR A 361 -3.25 -23.67 -7.00
CA THR A 361 -2.92 -22.54 -6.12
C THR A 361 -3.40 -22.72 -4.68
N SER A 362 -3.96 -23.88 -4.36
CA SER A 362 -4.41 -24.27 -3.02
C SER A 362 -3.64 -25.49 -2.53
N GLY A 363 -3.59 -25.72 -1.22
CA GLY A 363 -2.91 -26.87 -0.61
C GLY A 363 -2.19 -26.59 0.70
#